data_AF-X1IVJ0-F1
#
_entry.id   AF-X1IVJ0-F1
#
_cell.length_a   1.000
_cell.length_b   1.000
_cell.length_c   1.000
_cell.angle_alpha   90.00
_cell.angle_beta   90.00
_cell.angle_gamma   90.00
#
_symmetry.space_group_name_H-M   'P 1'
#
loop_
_entity.id
_entity.type
_entity.pdbx_description
1 polymer ?
#
loop_
_entity_poly.entity_id
_entity_poly.type
_entity_poly.pdbx_seq_one_letter_code
_entity_poly.pdbx_strand_id
1 'polypeptide(L)'
;MKKSILYLIVGLIALVVLVVGFNLRSEKYGTVKGKIVDALSEDPVWEVNIVLDGKSTTKYMGKTYRFTGIKPGSHTFKATAP
;
A
#
# COMPACT_ATOMS: atom_id res chain seq x y z
N MET A 1 -19.61 -46.87 -1.35
CA MET A 1 -18.53 -46.43 -0.42
C MET A 1 -17.34 -45.80 -1.17
N LYS A 2 -16.70 -46.47 -2.14
CA LYS A 2 -15.53 -45.91 -2.86
C LYS A 2 -15.76 -44.56 -3.57
N LYS A 3 -16.93 -44.36 -4.19
CA LYS A 3 -17.25 -43.10 -4.90
C LYS A 3 -17.47 -41.91 -3.95
N SER A 4 -18.07 -42.11 -2.77
CA SER A 4 -18.28 -41.01 -1.81
C SER A 4 -16.98 -40.55 -1.17
N ILE A 5 -16.04 -41.48 -0.93
CA ILE A 5 -14.68 -41.17 -0.48
C ILE A 5 -13.94 -40.37 -1.57
N LEU A 6 -14.09 -40.74 -2.84
CA LEU A 6 -13.51 -39.98 -3.96
C LEU A 6 -14.06 -38.56 -4.04
N TYR A 7 -15.38 -38.36 -3.93
CA TYR A 7 -15.98 -37.01 -3.93
C TYR A 7 -15.53 -36.18 -2.74
N LEU A 8 -15.36 -36.78 -1.55
CA LEU A 8 -14.81 -36.09 -0.39
C LEU A 8 -13.38 -35.62 -0.63
N ILE A 9 -12.53 -36.46 -1.21
CA ILE A 9 -11.14 -36.09 -1.52
C ILE A 9 -11.09 -34.96 -2.55
N VAL A 10 -11.85 -35.06 -3.64
CA VAL A 10 -11.91 -34.02 -4.68
C VAL A 10 -12.45 -32.71 -4.10
N GLY A 11 -13.49 -32.77 -3.27
CA GLY A 11 -14.03 -31.59 -2.59
C GLY A 11 -13.01 -30.95 -1.65
N LEU A 12 -12.25 -31.76 -0.91
CA LEU A 12 -11.19 -31.27 -0.02
C LEU A 12 -10.07 -30.58 -0.82
N ILE A 13 -9.64 -31.17 -1.95
CA ILE A 13 -8.61 -30.58 -2.83
C ILE A 13 -9.13 -29.27 -3.42
N ALA A 14 -10.36 -29.22 -3.91
CA ALA A 14 -10.96 -27.99 -4.43
C ALA A 14 -11.03 -26.89 -3.37
N LEU A 15 -11.39 -27.24 -2.12
CA LEU A 15 -11.41 -26.32 -0.99
C LEU A 15 -10.00 -25.78 -0.68
N VAL A 16 -8.99 -26.65 -0.64
CA VAL A 16 -7.59 -26.25 -0.40
C VAL A 16 -7.10 -25.30 -1.51
N VAL A 17 -7.38 -25.61 -2.77
CA VAL A 17 -7.01 -24.76 -3.91
C VAL A 17 -7.69 -23.39 -3.82
N LEU A 18 -8.97 -23.35 -3.45
CA LEU A 18 -9.70 -22.09 -3.25
C LEU A 18 -9.09 -21.25 -2.12
N VAL A 19 -8.80 -21.86 -0.96
CA VAL A 19 -8.25 -21.16 0.21
C VAL A 19 -6.84 -20.64 -0.09
N VAL A 20 -5.97 -21.46 -0.67
CA VAL A 20 -4.59 -21.06 -1.01
C VAL A 20 -4.59 -19.99 -2.10
N GLY A 21 -5.37 -20.17 -3.16
CA GLY A 21 -5.50 -19.21 -4.25
C GLY A 21 -6.04 -17.86 -3.79
N PHE A 22 -6.99 -17.85 -2.84
CA PHE A 22 -7.52 -16.62 -2.26
C PHE A 22 -6.50 -15.88 -1.39
N ASN A 23 -5.73 -16.61 -0.58
CA ASN A 23 -4.69 -16.01 0.27
C ASN A 23 -3.53 -15.42 -0.54
N LEU A 24 -3.17 -16.02 -1.68
CA LEU A 24 -2.13 -15.50 -2.58
C LEU A 24 -2.53 -14.18 -3.26
N ARG A 25 -3.82 -13.87 -3.38
CA ARG A 25 -4.33 -12.65 -4.03
C ARG A 25 -4.41 -11.43 -3.12
N SER A 26 -4.10 -11.57 -1.83
CA SER A 26 -4.05 -10.42 -0.93
C SER A 26 -2.82 -9.59 -1.25
N GLU A 27 -2.94 -8.69 -2.24
CA GLU A 27 -1.95 -7.65 -2.44
C GLU A 27 -1.87 -6.83 -1.15
N LYS A 28 -0.79 -7.01 -0.40
CA LYS A 28 -0.52 -6.19 0.78
C LYS A 28 -0.28 -4.78 0.28
N TYR A 29 -0.92 -3.79 0.87
CA TYR A 29 -0.67 -2.38 0.58
C TYR A 29 -0.31 -1.65 1.87
N GLY A 30 0.65 -0.74 1.77
CA GLY A 30 1.11 0.13 2.85
C GLY A 30 0.53 1.53 2.75
N THR A 31 0.73 2.27 3.84
CA THR A 31 0.51 3.72 3.91
C THR A 31 1.83 4.39 4.27
N VAL A 32 2.25 5.37 3.47
CA VAL A 32 3.41 6.22 3.76
C VAL A 32 2.88 7.54 4.33
N LYS A 33 3.29 7.90 5.55
CA LYS A 33 2.89 9.15 6.21
C LYS A 33 4.10 9.80 6.85
N GLY A 34 4.11 11.12 6.94
CA GLY A 34 5.20 11.87 7.54
C GLY A 34 4.84 13.33 7.78
N LYS A 35 5.81 14.11 8.25
CA LYS A 35 5.67 15.54 8.50
C LYS A 35 6.54 16.35 7.54
N ILE A 36 6.05 17.52 7.15
CA ILE A 36 6.77 18.51 6.34
C ILE A 36 6.62 19.84 7.07
N VAL A 37 7.70 20.25 7.72
CA VAL A 37 7.76 21.47 8.53
C VAL A 37 9.12 22.14 8.34
N ASP A 38 9.16 23.45 8.53
CA ASP A 38 10.41 24.17 8.68
C ASP A 38 11.12 23.72 9.97
N ALA A 39 12.43 23.50 9.89
CA ALA A 39 13.18 22.94 11.01
C ALA A 39 13.41 23.94 12.16
N LEU A 40 13.32 25.24 11.88
CA LEU A 40 13.57 26.31 12.86
C LEU A 40 12.26 26.74 13.54
N SER A 41 11.18 26.90 12.78
CA SER A 41 9.90 27.40 13.32
C SER A 41 8.83 26.34 13.53
N GLU A 42 9.04 25.10 13.05
CA GLU A 42 8.03 24.04 12.98
C GLU A 42 6.77 24.42 12.17
N ASP A 43 6.83 25.50 11.40
CA ASP A 43 5.73 25.97 10.55
C ASP A 43 5.58 25.10 9.31
N PRO A 44 4.38 25.07 8.69
CA PRO A 44 4.21 24.35 7.44
C PRO A 44 5.05 25.00 6.34
N VAL A 45 5.80 24.19 5.60
CA VAL A 45 6.43 24.65 4.35
C VAL A 45 5.35 24.70 3.29
N TRP A 46 5.03 25.89 2.78
CA TRP A 46 4.00 26.07 1.76
C TRP A 46 4.47 25.65 0.38
N GLU A 47 3.53 25.24 -0.45
CA GLU A 47 3.73 24.89 -1.86
C GLU A 47 4.73 23.74 -2.11
N VAL A 48 5.00 22.91 -1.11
CA VAL A 48 5.87 21.75 -1.29
C VAL A 48 5.27 20.80 -2.30
N ASN A 49 6.08 20.44 -3.29
CA ASN A 49 5.79 19.40 -4.24
C ASN A 49 6.34 18.07 -3.71
N ILE A 50 5.44 17.13 -3.41
CA ILE A 50 5.81 15.81 -2.92
C ILE A 50 5.45 14.78 -3.99
N VAL A 51 6.45 14.02 -4.42
CA VAL A 51 6.33 13.00 -5.45
C VAL A 51 6.73 11.65 -4.87
N LEU A 52 5.84 10.66 -5.00
CA LEU A 52 6.10 9.27 -4.65
C LEU A 52 5.90 8.41 -5.92
N ASP A 53 7.00 7.88 -6.47
CA ASP A 53 7.03 7.11 -7.73
C ASP A 53 6.25 7.77 -8.88
N GLY A 54 6.40 9.09 -9.04
CA GLY A 54 5.69 9.85 -10.07
C GLY A 54 4.26 10.27 -9.72
N LYS A 55 3.67 9.77 -8.62
CA LYS A 55 2.43 10.34 -8.06
C LYS A 55 2.76 11.61 -7.29
N SER A 56 2.33 12.76 -7.83
CA SER A 56 2.53 14.07 -7.22
C SER A 56 1.33 14.48 -6.37
N THR A 57 1.59 15.10 -5.22
CA THR A 57 0.66 16.05 -4.62
C THR A 57 1.25 17.45 -4.80
N THR A 58 0.64 18.20 -5.72
CA THR A 58 1.06 19.55 -6.06
C THR A 58 0.36 20.52 -5.11
N LYS A 59 1.11 21.47 -4.54
CA LYS A 59 0.61 22.49 -3.59
C LYS A 59 0.15 21.93 -2.24
N TYR A 60 0.99 21.12 -1.62
CA TYR A 60 0.71 20.68 -0.26
C TYR A 60 0.84 21.85 0.73
N MET A 61 -0.19 22.11 1.53
CA MET A 61 -0.25 23.25 2.46
C MET A 61 -0.42 22.83 3.94
N GLY A 62 -0.22 21.55 4.24
CA GLY A 62 -0.31 21.02 5.60
C GLY A 62 1.04 20.76 6.24
N LYS A 63 1.02 20.28 7.49
CA LYS A 63 2.22 19.77 8.18
C LYS A 63 2.45 18.27 7.97
N THR A 64 1.48 17.52 7.42
CA THR A 64 1.47 16.04 7.47
C THR A 64 0.94 15.36 6.21
N TYR A 65 1.79 14.70 5.44
CA TYR A 65 1.35 13.99 4.24
C TYR A 65 0.92 12.54 4.54
N ARG A 66 0.06 11.99 3.67
CA ARG A 66 -0.37 10.60 3.72
C ARG A 66 -0.63 10.05 2.31
N PHE A 67 0.13 9.05 1.89
CA PHE A 67 -0.06 8.26 0.68
C PHE A 67 -0.54 6.86 1.05
N THR A 68 -1.65 6.41 0.46
CA THR A 68 -2.22 5.08 0.67
C THR A 68 -2.09 4.23 -0.60
N GLY A 69 -2.27 2.92 -0.48
CA GLY A 69 -2.24 2.02 -1.64
C GLY A 69 -0.83 1.84 -2.21
N ILE A 70 0.19 1.92 -1.36
CA ILE A 70 1.59 1.74 -1.78
C ILE A 70 1.91 0.25 -1.74
N LYS A 71 2.27 -0.34 -2.88
CA LYS A 71 2.67 -1.75 -2.94
C LYS A 71 3.97 -1.96 -2.13
N PRO A 72 4.22 -3.11 -1.52
CA PRO A 72 5.50 -3.39 -0.88
C PRO A 72 6.64 -3.35 -1.89
N GLY A 73 7.74 -2.72 -1.52
CA GLY A 73 8.91 -2.62 -2.37
C GLY A 73 9.74 -1.39 -2.04
N SER A 74 10.73 -1.13 -2.90
CA SER A 74 11.49 0.11 -2.89
C SER A 74 10.74 1.18 -3.66
N HIS A 75 10.65 2.36 -3.07
CA HIS A 75 9.96 3.52 -3.65
C HIS A 75 10.89 4.73 -3.63
N THR A 76 10.72 5.62 -4.60
CA THR A 76 11.41 6.91 -4.62
C THR A 76 10.48 7.99 -4.11
N PHE A 77 10.87 8.61 -3.00
CA PHE A 77 10.19 9.75 -2.42
C PHE A 77 11.02 11.02 -2.65
N LYS A 78 10.41 12.04 -3.26
CA LYS A 78 11.03 13.34 -3.50
C LYS A 78 10.13 14.44 -2.96
N ALA A 79 10.69 15.31 -2.12
CA ALA A 79 10.05 16.54 -1.68
C ALA A 79 10.86 17.72 -2.21
N THR A 80 10.19 18.69 -2.82
CA THR A 80 10.81 19.93 -3.32
C THR A 80 10.04 21.10 -2.74
N ALA A 81 10.73 21.90 -1.93
CA ALA A 81 10.21 23.18 -1.46
C ALA A 81 10.37 24.25 -2.56
N PRO A 82 9.58 25.33 -2.53
CA PRO A 82 9.79 26.49 -3.40
C PRO A 82 11.17 27.14 -3.19
#